data_AF-A0A1F8ZSC8-F1
#
_entry.id   AF-A0A1F8ZSC8-F1
#
_cell.length_a   1.000
_cell.length_b   1.000
_cell.length_c   1.000
_cell.angle_alpha   90.00
_cell.angle_beta   90.00
_cell.angle_gamma   90.00
#
_symmetry.space_group_name_H-M   'P 1'
#
loop_
_entity.id
_entity.type
_entity.pdbx_description
1 polymer ?
#
loop_
_entity_poly.entity_id
_entity_poly.type
_entity_poly.pdbx_seq_one_letter_code
_entity_poly.pdbx_strand_id
1 'polypeptide(L)' 'MKALGRGWGSKVSWQEIEALPSPGGQPELYLHNKTSAFAQQLGIKHWSLSITHTESYAMAYVIALGD' A
#
# COMPACT_ATOMS: atom_id res chain seq x y z
N MET A 1 4.00 -2.57 -0.99
CA MET A 1 5.04 -3.42 -1.63
C MET A 1 4.86 -4.90 -1.29
N LYS A 2 5.15 -5.34 -0.05
CA LYS A 2 5.08 -6.77 0.31
C LYS A 2 3.72 -7.43 0.03
N ALA A 3 2.62 -6.74 0.34
CA ALA A 3 1.26 -7.21 0.06
C ALA A 3 0.94 -7.37 -1.44
N LEU A 4 1.73 -6.77 -2.34
CA LEU A 4 1.66 -7.01 -3.79
C LEU A 4 2.40 -8.29 -4.21
N GLY A 5 2.92 -9.08 -3.26
CA GLY A 5 3.74 -10.27 -3.53
C GLY A 5 5.09 -9.95 -4.18
N ARG A 6 5.57 -8.70 -4.09
CA ARG A 6 6.78 -8.21 -4.76
C ARG A 6 7.62 -7.30 -3.87
N GLY A 7 8.92 -7.28 -4.11
CA GLY A 7 9.85 -6.26 -3.62
C GLY A 7 9.89 -5.03 -4.53
N TRP A 8 10.87 -4.14 -4.32
CA TRP A 8 11.14 -3.03 -5.22
C TRP A 8 11.69 -3.54 -6.54
N GLY A 9 11.20 -3.02 -7.68
CA GLY A 9 11.74 -3.39 -8.98
C GLY A 9 10.92 -2.89 -10.15
N SER A 10 11.01 -3.61 -11.27
CA SER A 10 10.42 -3.19 -12.55
C SER A 10 8.91 -2.92 -12.46
N LYS A 11 8.17 -3.70 -11.67
CA LYS A 11 6.70 -3.62 -11.55
C LYS A 11 6.17 -2.77 -10.39
N VAL A 12 6.97 -2.53 -9.35
CA VAL A 12 6.53 -1.85 -8.12
C VAL A 12 7.58 -0.82 -7.73
N SER A 13 7.20 0.44 -7.61
CA SER A 13 8.03 1.54 -7.11
C SER A 13 7.50 2.02 -5.77
N TRP A 14 8.37 2.30 -4.79
CA TRP A 14 7.94 2.84 -3.50
C TRP A 14 7.44 4.29 -3.63
N GLN A 15 7.96 5.05 -4.59
CA GLN A 15 7.55 6.43 -4.86
C GLN A 15 6.13 6.55 -5.42
N GLU A 16 5.56 5.44 -5.87
CA GLU A 16 4.20 5.36 -6.42
C GLU A 16 3.20 4.82 -5.37
N ILE A 17 3.61 4.70 -4.11
CA ILE A 17 2.80 4.22 -3.01
C ILE A 17 2.73 5.34 -1.96
N GLU A 18 1.56 5.93 -1.81
CA GLU A 18 1.32 6.97 -0.81
C GLU A 18 0.42 6.44 0.31
N ALA A 19 0.76 6.79 1.53
CA ALA A 19 -0.10 6.61 2.69
C ALA A 19 -0.58 8.00 3.14
N LEU A 20 -1.85 8.29 2.91
CA LEU A 20 -2.45 9.59 3.23
C LEU A 20 -3.57 9.41 4.26
N PRO A 21 -3.73 10.35 5.21
CA PRO A 21 -4.88 10.32 6.10
C PRO A 21 -6.15 10.68 5.32
N SER A 22 -7.22 9.91 5.54
CA SER A 22 -8.56 10.32 5.17
C SER A 22 -9.02 11.51 6.03
N PRO A 23 -10.13 12.19 5.70
CA PRO A 23 -10.68 13.26 6.55
C PRO A 23 -10.95 12.84 8.00
N GLY A 24 -11.19 11.55 8.26
CA GLY A 24 -11.36 10.98 9.59
C GLY A 24 -10.06 10.57 10.29
N GLY A 25 -8.90 10.81 9.67
CA GLY A 25 -7.58 10.45 10.19
C GLY A 25 -7.18 8.98 9.98
N GLN A 26 -8.04 8.18 9.35
CA GLN A 26 -7.70 6.80 9.01
C GLN A 26 -6.67 6.79 7.87
N PRO A 27 -5.56 6.05 7.98
CA PRO A 27 -4.58 5.97 6.91
C PRO A 27 -5.11 5.14 5.74
N GLU A 28 -4.99 5.68 4.53
CA GLU A 28 -5.39 5.04 3.28
C GLU A 28 -4.21 4.93 2.32
N LEU A 29 -4.22 3.90 1.47
CA LEU A 29 -3.19 3.67 0.47
C LEU A 29 -3.63 4.11 -0.91
N TYR A 30 -2.81 4.94 -1.54
CA TYR A 30 -2.98 5.40 -2.90
C TYR A 30 -1.83 4.87 -3.76
N LEU A 31 -2.18 4.17 -4.84
CA LEU A 31 -1.21 3.60 -5.77
C LEU A 31 -1.27 4.34 -7.10
N HIS A 32 -0.09 4.66 -7.63
CA HIS A 32 0.06 5.43 -8.86
C HIS A 32 0.74 4.61 -9.97
N ASN A 33 0.57 5.07 -11.20
CA ASN A 33 1.29 4.60 -12.40
C ASN A 33 1.39 3.06 -12.51
N LYS A 34 2.60 2.53 -12.74
CA LYS A 34 2.84 1.09 -12.97
C LYS A 34 2.51 0.24 -11.74
N THR A 35 2.69 0.78 -10.54
CA THR A 35 2.35 0.07 -9.29
C THR A 35 0.84 -0.12 -9.17
N SER A 36 0.05 0.90 -9.52
CA SER A 36 -1.42 0.82 -9.57
C SER A 36 -1.89 -0.17 -10.64
N ALA A 37 -1.35 -0.08 -11.85
CA ALA A 37 -1.68 -1.00 -12.93
C ALA A 37 -1.36 -2.46 -12.55
N PHE A 38 -0.24 -2.70 -11.88
CA PHE A 38 0.12 -4.02 -11.40
C PHE A 38 -0.84 -4.53 -10.30
N ALA A 39 -1.25 -3.68 -9.36
CA ALA A 39 -2.25 -4.05 -8.35
C ALA A 39 -3.60 -4.46 -8.98
N GLN A 40 -4.04 -3.73 -10.01
CA GLN A 40 -5.26 -4.06 -10.76
C GLN A 40 -5.13 -5.39 -11.50
N GLN A 41 -3.97 -5.67 -12.11
CA GLN A 41 -3.70 -6.98 -12.74
C GLN A 41 -3.77 -8.15 -11.75
N LEU A 42 -3.45 -7.92 -10.48
CA LEU A 42 -3.57 -8.90 -9.42
C LEU A 42 -5.01 -9.06 -8.89
N GLY A 43 -5.99 -8.34 -9.44
CA GLY A 43 -7.38 -8.39 -8.99
C GLY A 43 -7.60 -7.68 -7.65
N ILE A 44 -6.61 -6.94 -7.13
CA ILE A 44 -6.73 -6.25 -5.84
C ILE A 44 -7.66 -5.05 -6.03
N LYS A 45 -8.76 -5.07 -5.28
CA LYS A 45 -9.79 -4.03 -5.31
C LYS A 45 -9.68 -3.08 -4.13
N HIS A 46 -9.32 -3.58 -2.95
CA HIS A 46 -9.36 -2.81 -1.71
C HIS A 46 -8.06 -3.00 -0.91
N TRP A 47 -7.68 -1.96 -0.18
CA TRP A 47 -6.52 -1.93 0.68
C TRP A 47 -6.95 -1.59 2.11
N SER A 48 -6.46 -2.36 3.07
CA SER A 48 -6.56 -2.00 4.49
C SER A 48 -5.16 -1.76 5.03
N LEU A 49 -4.95 -0.61 5.67
CA LEU A 49 -3.69 -0.19 6.27
C LEU A 49 -3.90 0.11 7.76
N SER A 50 -3.03 -0.45 8.59
CA SER A 50 -2.82 0.00 9.95
C SER A 50 -1.35 0.35 10.12
N ILE A 51 -1.06 1.52 10.69
CA ILE A 51 0.29 2.01 10.95
C ILE A 51 0.40 2.48 12.40
N THR A 52 1.51 2.15 13.05
CA THR A 52 1.82 2.57 14.41
C THR A 52 3.31 2.87 14.53
N HIS A 53 3.65 3.78 15.43
CA HIS A 53 5.04 4.09 15.73
C HIS A 53 5.22 4.47 17.20
N THR A 54 6.43 4.26 17.68
CA THR A 54 6.99 4.85 18.89
C THR A 54 8.13 5.79 18.49
N GLU A 55 8.85 6.33 19.46
CA GLU A 55 10.07 7.11 19.20
C GLU A 55 11.14 6.30 18.43
N SER A 56 11.24 5.00 18.68
CA SER A 56 12.33 4.15 18.17
C SER A 56 11.90 3.11 17.13
N TYR A 57 10.60 2.87 16.96
CA TYR A 57 10.09 1.84 16.06
C TYR A 57 8.89 2.31 15.27
N ALA A 58 8.74 1.76 14.06
CA ALA A 58 7.55 1.92 13.24
C ALA A 58 7.13 0.57 12.67
N MET A 59 5.82 0.35 12.59
CA MET A 59 5.24 -0.86 12.01
C MET A 59 4.04 -0.50 11.15
N ALA A 60 3.87 -1.22 10.05
CA ALA A 60 2.68 -1.16 9.23
C ALA A 60 2.20 -2.57 8.90
N TYR A 61 0.88 -2.78 8.96
CA TYR A 61 0.21 -3.97 8.49
C TYR A 61 -0.68 -3.60 7.30
N VAL A 62 -0.56 -4.35 6.20
CA VAL A 62 -1.25 -4.06 4.94
C VAL A 62 -1.92 -5.32 4.44
N ILE A 63 -3.23 -5.23 4.19
CA ILE A 63 -4.03 -6.29 3.59
C ILE A 63 -4.49 -5.83 2.21
N ALA A 64 -4.24 -6.65 1.20
CA ALA A 64 -4.76 -6.52 -0.14
C ALA A 64 -5.98 -7.44 -0.27
N LEU A 65 -7.14 -6.90 -0.60
CA LEU A 65 -8.37 -7.67 -0.84
C LEU A 65 -8.74 -7.60 -2.32
N GLY A 66 -9.06 -8.74 -2.90
CA GLY A 66 -9.44 -8.93 -4.29
C GLY A 66 -10.22 -10.23 -4.45
N ASP A 67 -10.83 -10.42 -5.62
CA ASP A 67 -11.53 -11.66 -5.95
C ASP A 67 -10.54 -12.78 -6.32
#